data_AF-A0A7C4V620-F1
#
_entry.id   AF-A0A7C4V620-F1
#
_cell.length_a   1.000
_cell.length_b   1.000
_cell.length_c   1.000
_cell.angle_alpha   90.00
_cell.angle_beta   90.00
_cell.angle_gamma   90.00
#
_symmetry.space_group_name_H-M   'P 1'
#
loop_
_entity.id
_entity.type
_entity.pdbx_description
1 polymer ?
#
loop_
_entity_poly.entity_id
_entity_poly.type
_entity_poly.pdbx_seq_one_letter_code
_entity_poly.pdbx_strand_id
1 'polypeptide(L)' 'LAREHGAPIRIVHPSKYAYKGVKWLTKLTLTNTEELGVWEVRGYSQTADPWKNDRYS' A
#
# COMPACT_ATOMS: atom_id res chain seq x y z
N LEU A 1 1.18 -9.71 -15.96
CA LEU A 1 0.82 -8.37 -15.42
C LEU A 1 0.98 -7.38 -16.56
N ALA A 2 -0.05 -6.63 -16.94
CA ALA A 2 0.11 -5.52 -17.90
C ALA A 2 0.83 -4.34 -17.20
N ARG A 3 1.44 -3.41 -17.96
CA ARG A 3 2.17 -2.27 -17.37
C ARG A 3 1.28 -1.43 -16.46
N GLU A 4 0.03 -1.21 -16.87
CA GLU A 4 -1.02 -0.55 -16.06
C GLU A 4 -1.30 -1.24 -14.72
N HIS A 5 -1.07 -2.56 -14.64
CA HIS A 5 -1.31 -3.37 -13.46
C HIS A 5 -0.08 -3.50 -12.56
N GLY A 6 1.04 -2.85 -12.89
CA GLY A 6 2.25 -2.80 -12.05
C GLY A 6 3.41 -3.67 -12.53
N ALA A 7 3.42 -4.11 -13.79
CA ALA A 7 4.55 -4.88 -14.33
C ALA A 7 5.87 -4.08 -14.30
N PRO A 8 7.02 -4.69 -13.98
CA PRO A 8 7.23 -6.14 -13.81
C PRO A 8 6.85 -6.66 -12.41
N ILE A 9 6.86 -5.82 -11.38
CA ILE A 9 6.69 -6.25 -9.98
C ILE A 9 5.65 -5.38 -9.28
N ARG A 10 4.71 -6.05 -8.62
CA ARG A 10 3.68 -5.45 -7.76
C ARG A 10 3.56 -6.21 -6.44
N ILE A 11 3.38 -5.46 -5.37
CA ILE A 11 2.99 -6.00 -4.05
C ILE A 11 1.47 -5.99 -3.95
N VAL A 12 0.90 -7.09 -3.47
CA VAL A 12 -0.56 -7.23 -3.25
C VAL A 12 -0.79 -7.67 -1.81
N HIS A 13 -1.67 -6.96 -1.11
CA HIS A 13 -2.16 -7.33 0.22
C HIS A 13 -3.65 -7.69 0.11
N PRO A 14 -4.01 -8.99 0.09
CA PRO A 14 -5.40 -9.41 -0.14
C PRO A 14 -6.39 -8.90 0.91
N SER A 15 -5.93 -8.66 2.13
CA SER A 15 -6.75 -8.22 3.27
C SER A 15 -6.79 -6.71 3.49
N LYS A 16 -6.16 -5.90 2.63
CA LYS A 16 -6.08 -4.44 2.79
C LYS A 16 -6.59 -3.72 1.54
N TYR A 17 -6.96 -2.44 1.70
CA TYR A 17 -7.26 -1.60 0.55
C TYR A 17 -6.09 -1.50 -0.42
N ALA A 18 -6.42 -1.39 -1.71
CA ALA A 18 -5.48 -1.49 -2.81
C ALA A 18 -4.37 -0.42 -2.80
N TYR A 19 -4.55 0.71 -2.12
CA TYR A 19 -3.54 1.77 -2.02
C TYR A 19 -2.30 1.33 -1.21
N LYS A 20 -2.40 0.27 -0.39
CA LYS A 20 -1.25 -0.38 0.26
C LYS A 20 -0.46 -1.30 -0.67
N GLY A 21 -0.99 -1.63 -1.85
CA GLY A 21 -0.31 -2.48 -2.83
C GLY A 21 0.52 -1.65 -3.81
N VAL A 22 1.84 -1.63 -3.62
CA VAL A 22 2.78 -0.86 -4.47
C VAL A 22 2.87 -1.46 -5.87
N LYS A 23 2.70 -0.62 -6.90
CA LYS A 23 3.00 -0.95 -8.31
C LYS A 23 4.43 -0.51 -8.66
N TRP A 24 5.06 -1.20 -9.60
CA TRP A 24 6.38 -0.86 -10.13
C TRP A 24 7.46 -0.77 -9.05
N LEU A 25 7.54 -1.81 -8.21
CA LEU A 25 8.50 -1.86 -7.10
C LEU A 25 9.95 -1.76 -7.63
N THR A 26 10.69 -0.77 -7.18
CA THR A 26 12.12 -0.56 -7.53
C THR A 26 13.07 -0.73 -6.35
N LYS A 27 12.60 -0.48 -5.13
CA LYS A 27 13.39 -0.56 -3.89
C LYS A 27 12.52 -1.06 -2.75
N LEU A 28 13.09 -1.92 -1.92
CA LEU A 28 12.53 -2.35 -0.64
C LEU A 28 13.58 -2.05 0.44
N THR A 29 13.20 -1.26 1.45
CA THR A 29 14.04 -0.97 2.61
C THR A 29 13.43 -1.66 3.81
N LEU A 30 14.23 -2.41 4.57
CA LEU A 30 13.81 -2.98 5.84
C LEU A 30 14.16 -1.99 6.94
N THR A 31 13.18 -1.63 7.77
CA THR A 31 13.31 -0.66 8.85
C THR A 31 12.80 -1.29 10.16
N ASN A 32 13.35 -0.83 11.29
CA ASN A 32 12.88 -1.24 12.62
C ASN A 32 11.78 -0.33 13.16
N THR A 33 11.50 0.76 12.46
CA THR A 33 10.48 1.75 12.81
C THR A 33 9.42 1.79 11.72
N GLU A 34 8.17 1.95 12.13
CA GLU A 34 7.07 2.14 11.20
C GLU A 34 7.10 3.58 10.67
N GLU A 35 7.11 3.72 9.34
CA GLU A 35 7.13 5.00 8.64
C GLU A 35 5.80 5.20 7.90
N LEU A 36 5.26 6.42 7.94
CA LEU A 36 4.05 6.76 7.19
C LEU A 36 4.38 6.95 5.71
N GLY A 37 3.59 6.32 4.86
CA GLY A 37 3.72 6.42 3.41
C GLY A 37 2.94 7.59 2.81
N VAL A 38 2.95 7.64 1.48
CA VAL A 38 2.35 8.72 0.69
C VAL A 38 0.85 8.88 0.94
N TRP A 39 0.14 7.77 1.15
CA TRP A 39 -1.31 7.79 1.34
C TRP A 39 -1.68 8.17 2.78
N GLU A 40 -0.92 7.68 3.76
CA GLU A 40 -1.15 7.93 5.18
C GLU A 40 -0.95 9.42 5.51
N VAL A 41 0.08 10.04 4.95
CA VAL A 41 0.30 11.51 5.06
C VAL A 41 -0.82 12.31 4.40
N ARG A 42 -1.59 11.71 3.48
CA ARG A 42 -2.75 12.33 2.81
C ARG A 42 -4.08 12.00 3.49
N GLY A 43 -4.05 11.49 4.72
CA GLY A 43 -5.24 11.19 5.52
C GLY A 43 -5.86 9.84 5.21
N TYR A 44 -5.15 8.92 4.54
CA TYR A 44 -5.61 7.53 4.42
C TYR A 44 -5.23 6.74 5.66
N SER A 45 -6.04 5.74 5.97
CA SER A 45 -5.81 4.87 7.12
C SER A 45 -4.52 4.06 6.98
N GLN A 46 -3.80 3.96 8.09
CA GLN A 46 -2.63 3.07 8.17
C GLN A 46 -3.04 1.59 8.17
N THR A 47 -4.18 1.23 8.79
CA THR A 47 -4.59 -0.17 8.85
C THR A 47 -5.16 -0.64 7.51
N ALA A 48 -5.86 0.27 6.82
CA ALA A 48 -6.47 0.04 5.52
C ALA A 48 -7.41 -1.18 5.49
N ASP A 49 -8.12 -1.45 6.60
CA ASP A 49 -8.99 -2.62 6.75
C ASP A 49 -10.32 -2.44 6.00
N PRO A 50 -10.57 -3.23 4.93
CA PRO A 50 -11.78 -3.10 4.14
C PRO A 50 -13.03 -3.60 4.88
N TRP A 51 -12.90 -4.53 5.82
CA TRP A 51 -14.04 -5.06 6.57
C TRP A 51 -14.55 -4.10 7.63
N LYS A 52 -13.65 -3.25 8.15
CA LYS A 52 -13.99 -2.17 9.08
C LYS A 52 -14.33 -0.85 8.38
N ASN A 53 -14.32 -0.82 7.05
CA ASN A 53 -14.41 0.42 6.26
C ASN A 53 -13.37 1.47 6.66
N ASP A 54 -12.20 1.02 7.11
CA ASP A 54 -11.13 1.89 7.64
C ASP A 54 -10.27 2.42 6.48
N ARG A 55 -10.83 3.39 5.75
CA ARG A 55 -10.21 3.96 4.56
C ARG A 55 -9.44 5.24 4.84
N TYR A 56 -9.90 6.06 5.77
CA TYR A 56 -9.38 7.39 6.09
C TYR A 56 -9.06 7.50 7.58
N SER A 57 -8.10 8.36 7.91
CA SER A 57 -7.70 8.68 9.28
C SER A 57 -8.28 9.99 9.77
#